data_AF-M2BXD0-F1
#
_entry.id   AF-M2BXD0-F1
#
_cell.length_a   1.000
_cell.length_b   1.000
_cell.length_c   1.000
_cell.angle_alpha   90.00
_cell.angle_beta   90.00
_cell.angle_gamma   90.00
#
_symmetry.space_group_name_H-M   'P 1'
#
loop_
_entity.id
_entity.type
_entity.pdbx_description
1 polymer ?
#
loop_
_entity_poly.entity_id
_entity_poly.type
_entity_poly.pdbx_seq_one_letter_code
_entity_poly.pdbx_strand_id
1 'polypeptide(L)'
;MKKIILIVFAVFLFTNCQAPTSAIVIENKSNYPATLKIEHIKENKNNVILQPTEGITLSLIAPNTIKYAVSLESISRNYLKFISDNYCVIENTVPERYTIINTTRFKVILTEKNNLFDKTTIDGISGTEIIKSKNLDVFSSFLNIQAITDDEFKIILDASVQNKKIIIKL
;
A
#
# COMPACT_ATOMS: atom_id res chain seq x y z
N MET A 1 12.05 59.64 -42.37
CA MET A 1 12.24 58.19 -42.63
C MET A 1 13.59 57.74 -42.04
N LYS A 2 13.58 56.84 -41.04
CA LYS A 2 14.45 55.65 -40.91
C LYS A 2 14.53 55.19 -39.44
N LYS A 3 13.70 54.19 -39.14
CA LYS A 3 14.05 52.96 -38.41
C LYS A 3 14.87 53.14 -37.12
N ILE A 4 14.19 53.38 -36.00
CA ILE A 4 14.61 52.77 -34.73
C ILE A 4 13.67 51.59 -34.51
N ILE A 5 13.97 50.54 -35.26
CA ILE A 5 13.34 49.23 -35.17
C ILE A 5 14.04 48.48 -34.03
N LEU A 6 13.27 48.19 -32.98
CA LEU A 6 13.28 46.88 -32.32
C LEU A 6 14.63 46.41 -31.74
N ILE A 7 15.17 47.07 -30.69
CA ILE A 7 16.24 46.50 -29.86
C ILE A 7 15.94 46.69 -28.37
N VAL A 8 14.72 46.40 -27.95
CA VAL A 8 14.39 46.24 -26.50
C VAL A 8 13.67 44.91 -26.23
N PHE A 9 13.36 44.12 -27.27
CA PHE A 9 12.66 42.83 -27.14
C PHE A 9 13.59 41.61 -26.98
N ALA A 10 14.90 41.81 -26.80
CA ALA A 10 15.87 40.71 -26.78
C ALA A 10 16.38 40.31 -25.38
N VAL A 11 15.95 40.97 -24.30
CA VAL A 11 16.53 40.76 -22.95
C VAL A 11 15.65 39.91 -22.02
N PHE A 12 14.46 39.50 -22.46
CA PHE A 12 13.63 38.55 -21.69
C PHE A 12 13.19 37.37 -22.55
N LEU A 13 14.15 36.76 -23.28
CA LEU A 13 14.11 35.32 -23.45
C LEU A 13 14.27 34.72 -22.05
N PHE A 14 13.16 34.67 -21.31
CA PHE A 14 12.99 33.75 -20.21
C PHE A 14 13.16 32.36 -20.81
N THR A 15 14.40 31.90 -20.90
CA THR A 15 14.67 30.47 -20.91
C THR A 15 14.01 29.99 -19.64
N ASN A 16 12.81 29.42 -19.75
CA ASN A 16 12.16 28.73 -18.66
C ASN A 16 13.20 27.78 -18.11
N CYS A 17 13.80 28.14 -16.96
CA CYS A 17 14.78 27.33 -16.27
C CYS A 17 14.00 26.11 -15.79
N GLN A 18 13.88 25.11 -16.65
CA GLN A 18 13.26 23.86 -16.28
C GLN A 18 14.16 23.26 -15.22
N ALA A 19 13.60 22.99 -14.05
CA ALA A 19 14.34 22.36 -12.98
C ALA A 19 15.00 21.07 -13.51
N PRO A 20 16.28 20.82 -13.19
CA PRO A 20 16.95 19.62 -13.65
C PRO A 20 16.21 18.38 -13.12
N THR A 21 16.11 17.37 -13.95
CA THR A 21 15.41 16.12 -13.63
C THR A 21 16.29 14.90 -13.85
N SER A 22 16.11 13.87 -13.03
CA SER A 22 16.71 12.55 -13.21
C SER A 22 15.63 11.50 -13.50
N ALA A 23 15.95 10.51 -14.34
CA ALA A 23 15.06 9.38 -14.56
C ALA A 23 15.10 8.45 -13.34
N ILE A 24 13.92 8.08 -12.83
CA ILE A 24 13.75 7.07 -11.79
C ILE A 24 12.95 5.89 -12.32
N VAL A 25 13.23 4.69 -11.84
CA VAL A 25 12.57 3.45 -12.24
C VAL A 25 11.99 2.76 -11.02
N ILE A 26 10.73 2.34 -11.12
CA ILE A 26 10.03 1.58 -10.08
C ILE A 26 9.44 0.32 -10.73
N GLU A 27 9.77 -0.85 -10.20
CA GLU A 27 9.27 -2.13 -10.69
C GLU A 27 8.48 -2.86 -9.61
N ASN A 28 7.29 -3.36 -9.96
CA ASN A 28 6.52 -4.23 -9.09
C ASN A 28 6.89 -5.69 -9.30
N LYS A 29 7.75 -6.22 -8.42
CA LYS A 29 8.14 -7.64 -8.36
C LYS A 29 7.34 -8.44 -7.33
N SER A 30 6.38 -7.81 -6.67
CA SER A 30 5.46 -8.48 -5.75
C SER A 30 4.37 -9.22 -6.52
N ASN A 31 3.63 -10.07 -5.80
CA ASN A 31 2.48 -10.80 -6.33
C ASN A 31 1.18 -9.99 -6.24
N TYR A 32 1.22 -8.75 -5.75
CA TYR A 32 0.03 -7.95 -5.48
C TYR A 32 0.11 -6.58 -6.18
N PRO A 33 -1.03 -5.99 -6.55
CA PRO A 33 -1.05 -4.60 -6.98
C PRO A 33 -0.52 -3.69 -5.87
N ALA A 34 0.24 -2.68 -6.26
CA ALA A 34 0.82 -1.70 -5.34
C ALA A 34 0.39 -0.30 -5.74
N THR A 35 -0.24 0.42 -4.81
CA THR A 35 -0.57 1.84 -5.00
C THR A 35 0.51 2.70 -4.38
N LEU A 36 1.13 3.52 -5.24
CA LEU A 36 2.23 4.40 -4.91
C LEU A 36 1.75 5.83 -4.88
N LYS A 37 2.23 6.56 -3.88
CA LYS A 37 2.25 8.03 -3.87
C LYS A 37 3.66 8.47 -4.28
N ILE A 38 3.74 9.29 -5.31
CA ILE A 38 4.97 9.79 -5.90
C ILE A 38 4.94 11.31 -5.90
N GLU A 39 5.96 11.92 -5.30
CA GLU A 39 6.08 13.38 -5.16
C GLU A 39 7.27 13.90 -5.96
N HIS A 40 7.29 15.21 -6.20
CA HIS A 40 8.40 15.92 -6.86
C HIS A 40 8.74 15.42 -8.27
N ILE A 41 7.77 14.89 -9.02
CA ILE A 41 7.93 14.46 -10.41
C ILE A 41 7.44 15.53 -11.39
N LYS A 42 7.97 15.48 -12.62
CA LYS A 42 7.57 16.38 -13.71
C LYS A 42 6.22 15.97 -14.31
N GLU A 43 5.99 14.67 -14.42
CA GLU A 43 4.74 14.09 -14.88
C GLU A 43 3.69 14.34 -13.79
N ASN A 44 2.60 15.04 -14.09
CA ASN A 44 1.54 15.34 -13.10
C ASN A 44 0.74 14.08 -12.73
N LYS A 45 1.41 13.10 -12.12
CA LYS A 45 0.95 11.72 -11.88
C LYS A 45 1.35 11.26 -10.48
N ASN A 46 0.81 11.94 -9.48
CA ASN A 46 1.22 11.73 -8.08
C ASN A 46 0.76 10.39 -7.50
N ASN A 47 -0.22 9.73 -8.12
CA ASN A 47 -0.67 8.40 -7.72
C ASN A 47 -0.54 7.42 -8.89
N VAL A 48 0.07 6.27 -8.61
CA VAL A 48 0.30 5.22 -9.61
C VAL A 48 -0.06 3.88 -9.00
N ILE A 49 -0.86 3.09 -9.70
CA ILE A 49 -1.08 1.69 -9.37
C ILE A 49 -0.23 0.87 -10.33
N LEU A 50 0.64 0.01 -9.81
CA LEU A 50 1.41 -0.96 -10.58
C LEU A 50 0.86 -2.35 -10.30
N GLN A 51 0.43 -3.07 -11.34
CA GLN A 51 0.10 -4.49 -11.25
C GLN A 51 1.37 -5.33 -11.07
N PRO A 52 1.25 -6.60 -10.64
CA PRO A 52 2.39 -7.52 -10.60
C PRO A 52 3.14 -7.53 -11.93
N THR A 53 4.47 -7.52 -11.89
CA THR A 53 5.39 -7.48 -13.04
C THR A 53 5.43 -6.19 -13.85
N GLU A 54 4.60 -5.19 -13.54
CA GLU A 54 4.66 -3.89 -14.20
C GLU A 54 5.81 -3.04 -13.65
N GLY A 55 6.28 -2.12 -14.48
CA GLY A 55 7.24 -1.09 -14.08
C GLY A 55 6.90 0.25 -14.69
N ILE A 56 7.44 1.31 -14.11
CA ILE A 56 7.28 2.68 -14.60
C ILE A 56 8.60 3.44 -14.49
N THR A 57 8.82 4.31 -15.47
CA THR A 57 9.91 5.30 -15.47
C THR A 57 9.32 6.69 -15.39
N LEU A 58 9.84 7.54 -14.50
CA LEU A 58 9.38 8.91 -14.26
C LEU A 58 10.56 9.88 -14.18
N SER A 59 10.29 11.18 -14.28
CA SER A 59 11.31 12.24 -14.19
C SER A 59 11.21 12.94 -12.84
N LEU A 60 12.13 12.61 -11.93
CA LEU A 60 12.22 13.22 -10.60
C LEU A 60 12.94 14.57 -10.66
N ILE A 61 12.37 15.59 -10.02
CA ILE A 61 12.93 16.94 -9.96
C ILE A 61 14.04 16.98 -8.90
N ALA A 62 15.24 17.42 -9.30
CA ALA A 62 16.37 17.58 -8.40
C ALA A 62 16.11 18.64 -7.31
N PRO A 63 16.72 18.53 -6.12
CA PRO A 63 17.74 17.56 -5.71
C PRO A 63 17.17 16.29 -5.05
N ASN A 64 15.90 15.95 -5.30
CA ASN A 64 15.25 14.81 -4.64
C ASN A 64 15.84 13.47 -5.11
N THR A 65 15.79 12.45 -4.25
CA THR A 65 16.06 11.06 -4.61
C THR A 65 14.79 10.23 -4.46
N ILE A 66 14.77 9.06 -5.12
CA ILE A 66 13.59 8.18 -5.14
C ILE A 66 13.10 7.80 -3.73
N LYS A 67 14.01 7.69 -2.76
CA LYS A 67 13.71 7.32 -1.36
C LYS A 67 12.82 8.35 -0.65
N TYR A 68 12.92 9.62 -1.01
CA TYR A 68 12.11 10.69 -0.43
C TYR A 68 10.88 11.01 -1.27
N ALA A 69 10.86 10.58 -2.53
CA ALA A 69 9.78 10.87 -3.48
C ALA A 69 8.73 9.77 -3.56
N VAL A 70 9.09 8.51 -3.31
CA VAL A 70 8.20 7.35 -3.52
C VAL A 70 7.82 6.73 -2.19
N SER A 71 6.51 6.55 -1.99
CA SER A 71 5.94 5.85 -0.84
C SER A 71 4.76 4.99 -1.28
N LEU A 72 4.43 3.98 -0.47
CA LEU A 72 3.16 3.28 -0.62
C LEU A 72 2.04 4.17 -0.07
N GLU A 73 0.93 4.27 -0.78
CA GLU A 73 -0.22 5.09 -0.34
C GLU A 73 -0.84 4.53 0.95
N SER A 74 -0.77 3.22 1.15
CA SER A 74 -1.28 2.54 2.34
C SER A 74 -0.41 1.35 2.76
N ILE A 75 -0.55 0.94 4.02
CA ILE A 75 -0.03 -0.34 4.50
C ILE A 75 -0.65 -1.44 3.62
N SER A 76 0.18 -2.33 3.08
CA SER A 76 -0.28 -3.37 2.15
C SER A 76 0.59 -4.63 2.28
N ARG A 77 0.34 -5.62 1.41
CA ARG A 77 1.17 -6.83 1.27
C ARG A 77 2.52 -6.57 0.58
N ASN A 78 2.85 -5.31 0.36
CA ASN A 78 4.00 -4.87 -0.39
C ASN A 78 4.92 -4.03 0.48
N TYR A 79 6.21 -4.02 0.17
CA TYR A 79 7.15 -3.06 0.71
C TYR A 79 8.08 -2.53 -0.39
N LEU A 80 8.59 -1.32 -0.17
CA LEU A 80 9.54 -0.68 -1.08
C LEU A 80 10.97 -1.01 -0.67
N LYS A 81 11.76 -1.47 -1.64
CA LYS A 81 13.19 -1.73 -1.50
C LYS A 81 13.95 -0.83 -2.45
N PHE A 82 14.58 0.19 -1.89
CA PHE A 82 15.41 1.14 -2.62
C PHE A 82 16.78 0.54 -2.87
N ILE A 83 17.12 0.30 -4.14
CA ILE A 83 18.38 -0.31 -4.55
C ILE A 83 19.42 0.77 -4.84
N SER A 84 19.00 1.93 -5.34
CA SER A 84 19.83 3.11 -5.54
C SER A 84 18.97 4.38 -5.46
N ASP A 85 19.58 5.55 -5.63
CA ASP A 85 18.88 6.85 -5.61
C ASP A 85 17.85 7.02 -6.75
N ASN A 86 17.90 6.17 -7.77
CA ASN A 86 17.03 6.23 -8.95
C ASN A 86 16.29 4.91 -9.24
N TYR A 87 16.43 3.87 -8.41
CA TYR A 87 15.81 2.56 -8.66
C TYR A 87 15.22 1.95 -7.38
N CYS A 88 13.95 1.58 -7.47
CA CYS A 88 13.20 0.90 -6.42
C CYS A 88 12.50 -0.33 -6.99
N VAL A 89 12.47 -1.41 -6.20
CA VAL A 89 11.60 -2.56 -6.45
C VAL A 89 10.55 -2.65 -5.35
N ILE A 90 9.35 -3.04 -5.73
CA ILE A 90 8.30 -3.42 -4.79
C ILE A 90 8.36 -4.94 -4.65
N GLU A 91 8.47 -5.42 -3.42
CA GLU A 91 8.55 -6.85 -3.11
C GLU A 91 7.41 -7.26 -2.16
N ASN A 92 7.14 -8.57 -2.07
CA ASN A 92 6.16 -9.11 -1.13
C ASN A 92 6.64 -8.91 0.30
N THR A 93 5.78 -8.37 1.16
CA THR A 93 6.00 -8.40 2.61
C THR A 93 6.00 -9.85 3.08
N VAL A 94 6.96 -10.23 3.92
CA VAL A 94 7.00 -11.56 4.52
C VAL A 94 5.83 -11.70 5.50
N PRO A 95 4.92 -12.67 5.32
CA PRO A 95 3.81 -12.83 6.23
C PRO A 95 4.27 -13.36 7.59
N GLU A 96 3.58 -12.92 8.63
CA GLU A 96 3.68 -13.49 9.97
C GLU A 96 2.48 -14.37 10.27
N ARG A 97 2.73 -15.47 10.97
CA ARG A 97 1.68 -16.41 11.34
C ARG A 97 0.93 -15.94 12.58
N TYR A 98 -0.37 -15.74 12.42
CA TYR A 98 -1.32 -15.43 13.47
C TYR A 98 -2.23 -16.62 13.75
N THR A 99 -2.81 -16.64 14.94
CA THR A 99 -3.87 -17.58 15.31
C THR A 99 -5.18 -16.82 15.51
N ILE A 100 -6.18 -17.11 14.68
CA ILE A 100 -7.55 -16.68 14.91
C ILE A 100 -8.11 -17.57 16.03
N ILE A 101 -8.75 -16.96 17.02
CA ILE A 101 -9.41 -17.64 18.13
C ILE A 101 -10.85 -17.13 18.18
N ASN A 102 -11.79 -18.01 17.86
CA ASN A 102 -13.21 -17.72 18.00
C ASN A 102 -13.70 -18.28 19.34
N THR A 103 -14.13 -17.38 20.23
CA THR A 103 -14.70 -17.76 21.53
C THR A 103 -16.24 -17.79 21.49
N THR A 104 -16.85 -17.64 20.32
CA THR A 104 -18.31 -17.60 20.13
C THR A 104 -18.82 -18.92 19.55
N ARG A 105 -20.14 -19.12 19.60
CA ARG A 105 -20.81 -20.25 18.92
C ARG A 105 -21.10 -19.98 17.45
N PHE A 106 -20.88 -18.77 16.97
CA PHE A 106 -21.17 -18.39 15.60
C PHE A 106 -19.99 -18.74 14.71
N LYS A 107 -20.29 -19.16 13.48
CA LYS A 107 -19.30 -19.10 12.40
C LYS A 107 -19.06 -17.64 12.05
N VAL A 108 -17.82 -17.24 11.85
CA VAL A 108 -17.42 -15.84 11.68
C VAL A 108 -16.65 -15.66 10.39
N ILE A 109 -17.00 -14.63 9.63
CA ILE A 109 -16.23 -14.09 8.52
C ILE A 109 -15.34 -12.97 9.05
N LEU A 110 -14.05 -13.05 8.76
CA LEU A 110 -13.09 -11.98 9.03
C LEU A 110 -12.67 -11.32 7.71
N THR A 111 -12.68 -9.99 7.71
CA THR A 111 -12.14 -9.14 6.65
C THR A 111 -11.16 -8.15 7.25
N GLU A 112 -10.17 -7.71 6.46
CA GLU A 112 -9.21 -6.68 6.84
C GLU A 112 -9.25 -5.54 5.82
N LYS A 113 -9.35 -4.30 6.30
CA LYS A 113 -9.62 -3.14 5.46
C LYS A 113 -8.53 -2.86 4.43
N ASN A 114 -7.28 -3.12 4.76
CA ASN A 114 -6.11 -2.89 3.91
C ASN A 114 -5.66 -4.18 3.18
N ASN A 115 -6.50 -5.22 3.18
CA ASN A 115 -6.21 -6.51 2.58
C ASN A 115 -4.92 -7.15 3.14
N LEU A 116 -4.65 -7.01 4.44
CA LEU A 116 -3.46 -7.58 5.11
C LEU A 116 -3.56 -9.08 5.41
N PHE A 117 -4.67 -9.71 5.04
CA PHE A 117 -4.87 -11.14 4.90
C PHE A 117 -6.12 -11.39 4.04
N ASP A 118 -6.25 -12.57 3.46
CA ASP A 118 -7.41 -12.91 2.64
C ASP A 118 -8.65 -13.11 3.50
N LYS A 119 -9.81 -12.65 3.01
CA LYS A 119 -11.11 -12.89 3.66
C LYS A 119 -11.20 -14.36 4.04
N THR A 120 -11.43 -14.62 5.32
CA THR A 120 -11.36 -15.97 5.87
C THR A 120 -12.53 -16.23 6.79
N THR A 121 -12.89 -17.49 6.94
CA THR A 121 -13.92 -17.95 7.87
C THR A 121 -13.33 -18.85 8.93
N ILE A 122 -13.91 -18.77 10.13
CA ILE A 122 -13.64 -19.66 11.25
C ILE A 122 -14.97 -20.14 11.84
N ASP A 123 -15.07 -21.42 12.13
CA ASP A 123 -16.26 -22.01 12.72
C ASP A 123 -16.46 -21.55 14.17
N GLY A 124 -17.70 -21.65 14.63
CA GLY A 124 -18.07 -21.46 16.03
C GLY A 124 -17.73 -22.68 16.88
N ILE A 125 -17.69 -22.45 18.18
CA ILE A 125 -17.58 -23.50 19.19
C ILE A 125 -18.77 -24.46 19.09
N SER A 126 -18.50 -25.76 19.17
CA SER A 126 -19.52 -26.81 19.25
C SER A 126 -19.17 -27.88 20.30
N GLY A 127 -20.21 -28.52 20.85
CA GLY A 127 -20.05 -29.57 21.86
C GLY A 127 -19.40 -29.08 23.15
N THR A 128 -18.31 -29.73 23.56
CA THR A 128 -17.53 -29.43 24.78
C THR A 128 -16.34 -28.51 24.55
N GLU A 129 -16.13 -28.05 23.31
CA GLU A 129 -15.04 -27.13 23.02
C GLU A 129 -15.25 -25.78 23.71
N ILE A 130 -14.16 -25.11 24.04
CA ILE A 130 -14.19 -23.77 24.65
C ILE A 130 -13.66 -22.69 23.72
N ILE A 131 -12.95 -23.08 22.65
CA ILE A 131 -12.45 -22.21 21.58
C ILE A 131 -12.39 -22.97 20.26
N LYS A 132 -12.58 -22.26 19.15
CA LYS A 132 -12.11 -22.69 17.83
C LYS A 132 -10.90 -21.87 17.43
N SER A 133 -9.92 -22.51 16.78
CA SER A 133 -8.73 -21.81 16.31
C SER A 133 -8.33 -22.20 14.90
N LYS A 134 -7.73 -21.25 14.19
CA LYS A 134 -7.25 -21.41 12.82
C LYS A 134 -6.02 -20.53 12.61
N ASN A 135 -5.02 -21.04 11.90
CA ASN A 135 -3.87 -20.23 11.53
C ASN A 135 -4.19 -19.32 10.36
N LEU A 136 -3.57 -18.14 10.34
CA LEU A 136 -3.73 -17.12 9.32
C LEU A 136 -2.40 -16.44 9.08
N ASP A 137 -2.02 -16.31 7.82
CA ASP A 137 -0.83 -15.56 7.43
C ASP A 137 -1.23 -14.08 7.27
N VAL A 138 -0.49 -13.20 7.94
CA VAL A 138 -0.83 -11.79 8.09
C VAL A 138 0.36 -10.91 7.71
N PHE A 139 0.14 -9.90 6.88
CA PHE A 139 1.22 -9.11 6.27
C PHE A 139 1.62 -7.85 7.08
N SER A 140 0.97 -7.54 8.21
CA SER A 140 1.34 -6.44 9.11
C SER A 140 0.71 -6.60 10.50
N SER A 141 1.33 -6.02 11.53
CA SER A 141 0.78 -6.00 12.89
C SER A 141 -0.31 -4.95 13.12
N PHE A 142 -0.43 -3.95 12.23
CA PHE A 142 -1.41 -2.87 12.33
C PHE A 142 -2.70 -3.24 11.59
N LEU A 143 -3.52 -4.05 12.25
CA LEU A 143 -4.71 -4.65 11.65
C LEU A 143 -5.97 -3.83 11.92
N ASN A 144 -6.79 -3.66 10.89
CA ASN A 144 -8.15 -3.14 11.01
C ASN A 144 -9.13 -4.23 10.58
N ILE A 145 -9.55 -5.03 11.56
CA ILE A 145 -10.31 -6.26 11.37
C ILE A 145 -11.79 -5.97 11.56
N GLN A 146 -12.59 -6.44 10.61
CA GLN A 146 -14.03 -6.58 10.79
C GLN A 146 -14.36 -8.06 10.93
N ALA A 147 -15.06 -8.40 12.00
CA ALA A 147 -15.60 -9.74 12.24
C ALA A 147 -17.12 -9.67 12.20
N ILE A 148 -17.74 -10.49 11.34
CA ILE A 148 -19.19 -10.59 11.23
C ILE A 148 -19.62 -12.04 11.25
N THR A 149 -20.80 -12.32 11.80
CA THR A 149 -21.36 -13.67 11.76
C THR A 149 -21.67 -14.12 10.32
N ASP A 150 -21.44 -15.41 10.06
CA ASP A 150 -21.78 -16.09 8.81
C ASP A 150 -23.17 -16.74 8.89
N ASP A 151 -24.13 -16.01 9.43
CA ASP A 151 -25.55 -16.39 9.50
C ASP A 151 -26.43 -15.31 8.85
N GLU A 152 -27.75 -15.48 8.90
CA GLU A 152 -28.72 -14.54 8.33
C GLU A 152 -28.71 -13.19 9.08
N PHE A 153 -28.54 -13.23 10.40
CA PHE A 153 -28.50 -12.05 11.26
C PHE A 153 -27.06 -11.59 11.39
N LYS A 154 -26.55 -10.86 10.39
CA LYS A 154 -25.18 -10.31 10.38
C LYS A 154 -24.90 -9.46 11.62
N ILE A 155 -24.34 -10.06 12.66
CA ILE A 155 -23.91 -9.41 13.91
C ILE A 155 -22.44 -9.04 13.75
N ILE A 156 -22.11 -7.81 14.12
CA ILE A 156 -20.72 -7.35 14.20
C ILE A 156 -20.16 -7.81 15.55
N LEU A 157 -19.02 -8.48 15.51
CA LEU A 157 -18.34 -9.03 16.67
C LEU A 157 -17.07 -8.24 16.98
N ASP A 158 -16.68 -8.23 18.26
CA ASP A 158 -15.44 -7.61 18.70
C ASP A 158 -14.24 -8.49 18.32
N ALA A 159 -13.30 -7.91 17.57
CA ALA A 159 -12.04 -8.54 17.21
C ALA A 159 -10.87 -7.78 17.84
N SER A 160 -10.12 -8.46 18.71
CA SER A 160 -8.95 -7.89 19.38
C SER A 160 -7.67 -8.59 18.95
N VAL A 161 -6.59 -7.82 18.82
CA VAL A 161 -5.28 -8.36 18.41
C VAL A 161 -4.32 -8.30 19.58
N GLN A 162 -3.79 -9.46 19.98
CA GLN A 162 -2.82 -9.56 21.07
C GLN A 162 -1.84 -10.70 20.81
N ASN A 163 -0.53 -10.44 20.87
CA ASN A 163 0.51 -11.47 20.78
C ASN A 163 0.32 -12.45 19.61
N LYS A 164 0.12 -11.91 18.39
CA LYS A 164 -0.17 -12.66 17.16
C LYS A 164 -1.43 -13.53 17.22
N LYS A 165 -2.38 -13.17 18.06
CA LYS A 165 -3.72 -13.77 18.13
C LYS A 165 -4.76 -12.75 17.73
N ILE A 166 -5.73 -13.19 16.94
CA ILE A 166 -6.95 -12.43 16.64
C ILE A 166 -8.06 -13.10 17.44
N ILE A 167 -8.50 -12.47 18.53
CA ILE A 167 -9.48 -13.02 19.45
C ILE A 167 -10.84 -12.39 19.16
N ILE A 168 -11.80 -13.22 18.78
CA ILE A 168 -13.16 -12.83 18.44
C ILE A 168 -14.08 -13.14 19.62
N LYS A 169 -14.84 -12.13 20.04
CA LYS A 169 -15.77 -12.19 21.16
C LYS A 169 -17.11 -11.56 20.77
N LEU A 170 -18.13 -11.88 21.56
CA LEU A 170 -19.41 -11.15 21.57
C LEU A 170 -19.23 -9.77 22.20
#